data_AF-A0AB73IDL5-F1
#
_entry.id   AF-A0AB73IDL5-F1
#
_cell.length_a   1.000
_cell.length_b   1.000
_cell.length_c   1.000
_cell.angle_alpha   90.00
_cell.angle_beta   90.00
_cell.angle_gamma   90.00
#
_symmetry.space_group_name_H-M   'P 1'
#
loop_
_entity.id
_entity.type
_entity.pdbx_description
1 polymer ?
#
loop_
_entity_poly.entity_id
_entity_poly.type
_entity_poly.pdbx_seq_one_letter_code
_entity_poly.pdbx_strand_id
1 'polypeptide(L)'
;MKSEQPDTASAVPPLSQALIAHVEAEPWRYGFIALMRRINANPAIDPVGTAALTTTETFRLGQKPSLVFAPREIADATLKDGRLRIRLFGLGMLGPNGPLPIHVTEIAREREESRRDLTLCNFLDIFHHRSLSLMFRAWKWSQSAASLDRADDDHFSFYVASLLGDGGRRERRFPLASHARLSAAPHLIRQSRNPDGLRATLAHYFGVPVEIKEFGLHWMAIEPGRESRLGGERMSSCMAMGATLGQVVPDRRHRFCLVLGPLDSEQYQRFTPRGADLLKLIEFVWTFVGREYSWELELLLKPESATPSVMGGSQQLGWSSWLGQSPQWKPIAGMRFEPENYVRQLRQKVKARASGDMPA
;
A
#
# COMPACT_ATOMS: atom_id res chain seq x y z
N MET A 1 -14.18 31.52 49.60
CA MET A 1 -14.86 30.51 48.77
C MET A 1 -15.38 31.19 47.50
N LYS A 2 -14.53 31.29 46.48
CA LYS A 2 -14.94 31.67 45.12
C LYS A 2 -15.24 30.36 44.39
N SER A 3 -16.48 30.18 43.97
CA SER A 3 -16.90 29.11 43.09
C SER A 3 -16.49 29.48 41.66
N GLU A 4 -15.47 28.80 41.14
CA GLU A 4 -15.14 28.81 39.71
C GLU A 4 -16.27 28.17 38.90
N GLN A 5 -16.72 28.91 37.89
CA GLN A 5 -17.56 28.39 36.81
C GLN A 5 -16.72 27.44 35.94
N PRO A 6 -17.27 26.32 35.46
CA PRO A 6 -16.57 25.53 34.46
C PRO A 6 -16.57 26.29 33.14
N ASP A 7 -15.37 26.48 32.60
CA ASP A 7 -15.10 27.13 31.33
C ASP A 7 -16.01 26.62 30.21
N THR A 8 -16.54 27.58 29.46
CA THR A 8 -17.22 27.42 28.18
C THR A 8 -16.45 26.49 27.24
N ALA A 9 -17.07 25.37 26.91
CA ALA A 9 -16.67 24.45 25.85
C ALA A 9 -16.70 25.15 24.48
N SER A 10 -15.61 25.85 24.15
CA SER A 10 -15.30 26.34 22.81
C SER A 10 -14.39 25.35 22.10
N ALA A 11 -14.98 24.30 21.54
CA ALA A 11 -14.41 23.55 20.43
C ALA A 11 -15.56 23.36 19.45
N VAL A 12 -15.49 23.76 18.17
CA VAL A 12 -14.46 23.37 17.20
C VAL A 12 -14.43 24.36 16.00
N PRO A 13 -13.46 24.29 15.07
CA PRO A 13 -13.70 23.41 13.92
C PRO A 13 -12.50 22.52 13.58
N PRO A 14 -12.71 21.20 13.44
CA PRO A 14 -11.68 20.28 12.98
C PRO A 14 -11.53 20.39 11.46
N LEU A 15 -12.53 20.99 10.79
CA LEU A 15 -12.57 21.20 9.36
C LEU A 15 -11.72 22.42 8.98
N SER A 16 -10.98 22.29 7.89
CA SER A 16 -10.17 23.37 7.33
C SER A 16 -11.05 24.59 7.03
N GLN A 17 -10.66 25.76 7.56
CA GLN A 17 -11.33 27.04 7.27
C GLN A 17 -11.34 27.35 5.77
N ALA A 18 -10.28 26.98 5.05
CA ALA A 18 -10.23 27.13 3.59
C ALA A 18 -11.29 26.26 2.89
N LEU A 19 -11.49 25.03 3.35
CA LEU A 19 -12.56 24.16 2.81
C LEU A 19 -13.93 24.81 3.04
N ILE A 20 -14.19 25.30 4.25
CA ILE A 20 -15.46 25.95 4.59
C ILE A 20 -15.69 27.15 3.66
N ALA A 21 -14.74 28.09 3.59
CA ALA A 21 -14.85 29.29 2.77
C ALA A 21 -15.11 28.97 1.28
N HIS A 22 -14.44 27.94 0.73
CA HIS A 22 -14.65 27.53 -0.66
C HIS A 22 -16.03 26.91 -0.90
N VAL A 23 -16.51 26.06 0.03
CA VAL A 23 -17.82 25.39 -0.12
C VAL A 23 -18.96 26.39 0.09
N GLU A 24 -18.77 27.40 0.96
CA GLU A 24 -19.72 28.50 1.13
C GLU A 24 -19.79 29.40 -0.11
N ALA A 25 -18.64 29.75 -0.70
CA ALA A 25 -18.58 30.62 -1.87
C ALA A 25 -19.06 29.95 -3.16
N GLU A 26 -18.69 28.69 -3.39
CA GLU A 26 -18.97 27.96 -4.64
C GLU A 26 -19.53 26.54 -4.39
N PRO A 27 -20.70 26.38 -3.73
CA PRO A 27 -21.26 25.07 -3.39
C PRO A 27 -21.52 24.18 -4.63
N TRP A 28 -21.85 24.79 -5.77
CA TRP A 28 -22.13 24.09 -7.04
C TRP A 28 -20.92 23.36 -7.66
N ARG A 29 -19.70 23.60 -7.17
CA ARG A 29 -18.49 22.88 -7.64
C ARG A 29 -18.32 21.52 -6.96
N TYR A 30 -19.06 21.25 -5.91
CA TYR A 30 -18.93 20.03 -5.11
C TYR A 30 -20.12 19.08 -5.37
N GLY A 31 -19.81 17.79 -5.45
CA GLY A 31 -20.81 16.72 -5.29
C GLY A 31 -20.91 16.30 -3.83
N PHE A 32 -22.08 15.81 -3.41
CA PHE A 32 -22.35 15.41 -2.03
C PHE A 32 -21.35 14.36 -1.55
N ILE A 33 -21.19 13.26 -2.30
CA ILE A 33 -20.28 12.17 -1.94
C ILE A 33 -18.82 12.63 -1.86
N ALA A 34 -18.37 13.46 -2.81
CA ALA A 34 -17.00 13.96 -2.84
C ALA A 34 -16.71 14.90 -1.65
N LEU A 35 -17.65 15.77 -1.30
CA LEU A 35 -17.54 16.64 -0.13
C LEU A 35 -17.51 15.82 1.16
N MET A 36 -18.43 14.87 1.32
CA MET A 36 -18.47 14.00 2.50
C MET A 36 -17.23 13.13 2.62
N ARG A 37 -16.66 12.65 1.51
CA ARG A 37 -15.37 11.93 1.50
C ARG A 37 -14.24 12.81 2.02
N ARG A 38 -14.15 14.06 1.55
CA ARG A 38 -13.14 15.02 1.99
C ARG A 38 -13.28 15.38 3.47
N ILE A 39 -14.52 15.52 3.96
CA ILE A 39 -14.81 15.72 5.39
C ILE A 39 -14.36 14.49 6.18
N ASN A 40 -14.80 13.29 5.79
CA ASN A 40 -14.49 12.02 6.45
C ASN A 40 -12.99 11.73 6.52
N ALA A 41 -12.21 12.12 5.51
CA ALA A 41 -10.77 11.90 5.44
C ALA A 41 -9.99 12.58 6.60
N ASN A 42 -10.60 13.54 7.29
CA ASN A 42 -9.98 14.20 8.43
C ASN A 42 -9.99 13.29 9.67
N PRO A 43 -8.82 12.88 10.21
CA PRO A 43 -8.75 11.97 11.36
C PRO A 43 -9.28 12.58 12.65
N ALA A 44 -9.34 13.92 12.74
CA ALA A 44 -9.82 14.63 13.93
C ALA A 44 -11.35 14.59 14.13
N ILE A 45 -12.10 14.11 13.13
CA ILE A 45 -13.53 13.86 13.28
C ILE A 45 -13.83 12.38 13.34
N ASP A 46 -14.93 12.03 14.02
CA ASP A 46 -15.53 10.71 13.92
C ASP A 46 -15.87 10.40 12.46
N PRO A 47 -15.73 9.14 12.02
CA PRO A 47 -16.18 8.73 10.70
C PRO A 47 -17.64 9.12 10.46
N VAL A 48 -17.92 9.60 9.25
CA VAL A 48 -19.27 10.07 8.90
C VAL A 48 -20.28 8.92 9.07
N GLY A 49 -21.34 9.16 9.84
CA GLY A 49 -22.38 8.17 10.11
C GLY A 49 -22.05 7.14 11.21
N THR A 50 -20.97 7.33 11.98
CA THR A 50 -20.67 6.52 13.18
C THR A 50 -20.85 7.26 14.49
N ALA A 51 -21.00 8.59 14.49
CA ALA A 51 -21.18 9.37 15.71
C ALA A 51 -22.42 8.90 16.49
N ALA A 52 -22.26 8.74 17.80
CA ALA A 52 -23.33 8.32 18.71
C ALA A 52 -24.30 9.48 19.01
N LEU A 53 -23.77 10.70 19.09
CA LEU A 53 -24.53 11.91 19.37
C LEU A 53 -24.41 12.88 18.18
N THR A 54 -25.53 13.48 17.78
CA THR A 54 -25.51 14.49 16.70
C THR A 54 -24.76 15.76 17.11
N THR A 55 -24.50 15.96 18.40
CA THR A 55 -23.77 17.12 18.92
C THR A 55 -22.26 17.02 18.73
N THR A 56 -21.71 15.81 18.56
CA THR A 56 -20.27 15.60 18.31
C THR A 56 -19.92 15.79 16.83
N GLU A 57 -20.91 15.74 15.93
CA GLU A 57 -20.69 15.99 14.51
C GLU A 57 -20.46 17.49 14.24
N THR A 58 -19.48 17.76 13.37
CA THR A 58 -19.03 19.12 13.02
C THR A 58 -19.70 19.67 11.77
N PHE A 59 -20.62 18.89 11.19
CA PHE A 59 -21.45 19.27 10.06
C PHE A 59 -22.91 18.88 10.34
N ARG A 60 -23.83 19.47 9.59
CA ARG A 60 -25.25 19.13 9.59
C ARG A 60 -25.71 18.99 8.15
N LEU A 61 -26.39 17.89 7.85
CA LEU A 61 -26.94 17.63 6.52
C LEU A 61 -28.43 17.89 6.56
N GLY A 62 -28.95 18.50 5.50
CA GLY A 62 -30.37 18.77 5.36
C GLY A 62 -30.79 18.91 3.92
N GLN A 63 -32.05 19.25 3.73
CA GLN A 63 -32.63 19.45 2.41
C GLN A 63 -33.09 20.89 2.22
N LYS A 64 -32.88 21.44 1.02
CA LYS A 64 -33.48 22.70 0.60
C LYS A 64 -34.81 22.43 -0.11
N PRO A 65 -35.95 22.96 0.39
CA PRO A 65 -37.23 22.81 -0.29
C PRO A 65 -37.16 23.56 -1.63
N SER A 66 -37.31 22.84 -2.74
CA SER A 66 -37.28 23.45 -4.06
C SER A 66 -38.11 22.67 -5.06
N LEU A 67 -38.75 23.38 -5.99
CA LEU A 67 -39.49 22.80 -7.12
C LEU A 67 -38.70 22.86 -8.42
N VAL A 68 -37.50 23.43 -8.39
CA VAL A 68 -36.66 23.56 -9.58
C VAL A 68 -36.01 22.21 -9.93
N PHE A 69 -35.69 22.04 -11.20
CA PHE A 69 -34.76 20.99 -11.59
C PHE A 69 -33.38 21.31 -10.98
N ALA A 70 -32.87 20.43 -10.13
CA ALA A 70 -31.64 20.65 -9.39
C ALA A 70 -30.44 20.80 -10.35
N PRO A 71 -29.80 21.98 -10.46
CA PRO A 71 -28.65 22.15 -11.35
C PRO A 71 -27.41 21.40 -10.84
N ARG A 72 -27.33 21.21 -9.51
CA ARG A 72 -26.29 20.49 -8.78
C ARG A 72 -26.89 19.83 -7.53
N GLU A 73 -26.12 18.94 -6.89
CA GLU A 73 -26.57 18.21 -5.70
C GLU A 73 -26.65 19.12 -4.46
N ILE A 74 -25.61 19.92 -4.22
CA ILE A 74 -25.50 20.82 -3.07
C ILE A 74 -26.14 22.15 -3.41
N ALA A 75 -27.11 22.56 -2.58
CA ALA A 75 -27.86 23.78 -2.75
C ALA A 75 -27.18 24.98 -2.10
N ASP A 76 -26.70 24.80 -0.87
CA ASP A 76 -25.86 25.76 -0.17
C ASP A 76 -25.14 25.08 0.99
N ALA A 77 -24.07 25.72 1.43
CA ALA A 77 -23.38 25.38 2.66
C ALA A 77 -23.11 26.67 3.44
N THR A 78 -23.31 26.62 4.76
CA THR A 78 -23.10 27.76 5.66
C THR A 78 -22.58 27.27 7.00
N LEU A 79 -21.60 27.96 7.56
CA LEU A 79 -21.12 27.75 8.92
C LEU A 79 -22.07 28.43 9.90
N LYS A 80 -22.72 27.63 10.75
CA LYS A 80 -23.62 28.12 11.80
C LYS A 80 -23.32 27.42 13.11
N ASP A 81 -23.16 28.19 14.19
CA ASP A 81 -22.87 27.67 15.54
C ASP A 81 -21.64 26.73 15.56
N GLY A 82 -20.61 27.05 14.78
CA GLY A 82 -19.39 26.24 14.64
C GLY A 82 -19.54 24.95 13.83
N ARG A 83 -20.71 24.71 13.20
CA ARG A 83 -20.98 23.52 12.37
C ARG A 83 -21.27 23.90 10.93
N LEU A 84 -20.71 23.13 10.00
CA LEU A 84 -20.98 23.30 8.58
C LEU A 84 -22.36 22.72 8.23
N ARG A 85 -23.37 23.56 8.03
CA ARG A 85 -24.68 23.13 7.52
C ARG A 85 -24.63 23.02 6.01
N ILE A 86 -24.89 21.83 5.48
CA ILE A 86 -24.92 21.53 4.04
C ILE A 86 -26.33 21.12 3.69
N ARG A 87 -26.94 21.82 2.72
CA ARG A 87 -28.29 21.50 2.23
C ARG A 87 -28.24 20.99 0.81
N LEU A 88 -28.98 19.93 0.54
CA LEU A 88 -29.07 19.31 -0.77
C LEU A 88 -30.39 19.66 -1.45
N PHE A 89 -30.40 19.71 -2.79
CA PHE A 89 -31.65 19.83 -3.54
C PHE A 89 -32.39 18.49 -3.62
N GLY A 90 -31.65 17.38 -3.71
CA GLY A 90 -32.19 16.02 -3.80
C GLY A 90 -31.86 15.18 -2.57
N LEU A 91 -32.27 13.91 -2.60
CA LEU A 91 -32.03 12.92 -1.53
C LEU A 91 -32.70 13.31 -0.21
N GLY A 92 -34.02 13.51 -0.26
CA GLY A 92 -34.84 13.81 0.90
C GLY A 92 -36.32 13.65 0.63
N MET A 93 -37.15 14.13 1.56
CA MET A 93 -38.60 13.97 1.53
C MET A 93 -39.31 15.01 0.65
N LEU A 94 -38.70 16.17 0.42
CA LEU A 94 -39.25 17.29 -0.34
C LEU A 94 -38.70 17.35 -1.78
N GLY A 95 -39.31 18.18 -2.61
CA GLY A 95 -38.88 18.43 -3.98
C GLY A 95 -39.64 17.63 -5.04
N PRO A 96 -39.34 17.82 -6.32
CA PRO A 96 -40.09 17.22 -7.43
C PRO A 96 -40.01 15.69 -7.45
N ASN A 97 -38.93 15.12 -6.92
CA ASN A 97 -38.70 13.68 -6.80
C ASN A 97 -38.86 13.17 -5.36
N GLY A 98 -39.40 14.00 -4.47
CA GLY A 98 -39.61 13.63 -3.07
C GLY A 98 -40.82 12.70 -2.90
N PRO A 99 -40.80 11.80 -1.90
CA PRO A 99 -41.94 10.93 -1.59
C PRO A 99 -43.15 11.68 -1.02
N LEU A 100 -42.96 12.89 -0.45
CA LEU A 100 -44.08 13.68 0.05
C LEU A 100 -44.82 14.38 -1.10
N PRO A 101 -46.14 14.61 -0.97
CA PRO A 101 -46.89 15.36 -1.96
C PRO A 101 -46.28 16.74 -2.24
N ILE A 102 -46.35 17.18 -3.51
CA ILE A 102 -45.76 18.44 -3.97
C ILE A 102 -46.23 19.66 -3.14
N HIS A 103 -47.51 19.68 -2.74
CA HIS A 103 -48.04 20.77 -1.91
C HIS A 103 -47.31 20.93 -0.56
N VAL A 104 -46.75 19.85 0.01
CA VAL A 104 -45.94 19.93 1.24
C VAL A 104 -44.61 20.63 0.97
N THR A 105 -44.02 20.39 -0.21
CA THR A 105 -42.81 21.10 -0.65
C THR A 105 -43.09 22.59 -0.85
N GLU A 106 -44.25 22.94 -1.42
CA GLU A 106 -44.69 24.33 -1.55
C GLU A 106 -44.84 25.02 -0.19
N ILE A 107 -45.51 24.37 0.77
CA ILE A 107 -45.65 24.89 2.14
C ILE A 107 -44.29 25.09 2.80
N ALA A 108 -43.39 24.10 2.70
CA ALA A 108 -42.04 24.20 3.25
C ALA A 108 -41.25 25.37 2.65
N ARG A 109 -41.31 25.52 1.32
CA ARG A 109 -40.65 26.60 0.59
C ARG A 109 -41.22 27.98 0.95
N GLU A 110 -42.54 28.13 0.98
CA GLU A 110 -43.19 29.41 1.31
C GLU A 110 -42.87 29.83 2.76
N ARG A 111 -42.90 28.88 3.71
CA ARG A 111 -42.54 29.16 5.11
C ARG A 111 -41.10 29.61 5.24
N GLU A 112 -40.19 28.93 4.56
CA GLU A 112 -38.76 29.26 4.60
C GLU A 112 -38.47 30.61 3.93
N GLU A 113 -38.92 30.82 2.69
CA GLU A 113 -38.57 32.00 1.89
C GLU A 113 -39.37 33.24 2.29
N SER A 114 -40.70 33.13 2.47
CA SER A 114 -41.57 34.27 2.74
C SER A 114 -41.71 34.58 4.23
N ARG A 115 -41.85 33.55 5.07
CA ARG A 115 -42.13 33.73 6.51
C ARG A 115 -40.89 33.62 7.40
N ARG A 116 -39.73 33.25 6.82
CA ARG A 116 -38.47 32.97 7.53
C ARG A 116 -38.64 31.93 8.65
N ASP A 117 -39.60 31.03 8.49
CA ASP A 117 -39.90 29.94 9.43
C ASP A 117 -39.25 28.65 8.92
N LEU A 118 -38.18 28.23 9.61
CA LEU A 118 -37.42 27.03 9.30
C LEU A 118 -37.95 25.78 10.03
N THR A 119 -39.05 25.86 10.79
CA THR A 119 -39.46 24.81 11.72
C THR A 119 -39.73 23.48 11.00
N LEU A 120 -40.47 23.50 9.89
CA LEU A 120 -40.78 22.30 9.11
C LEU A 120 -39.52 21.67 8.50
N CYS A 121 -38.67 22.48 7.85
CA CYS A 121 -37.42 22.01 7.26
C CYS A 121 -36.47 21.44 8.32
N ASN A 122 -36.32 22.13 9.46
CA ASN A 122 -35.47 21.67 10.57
C ASN A 122 -36.00 20.37 11.19
N PHE A 123 -37.32 20.19 11.28
CA PHE A 123 -37.92 18.94 11.76
C PHE A 123 -37.61 17.77 10.81
N LEU A 124 -37.79 17.96 9.51
CA LEU A 124 -37.47 16.94 8.50
C LEU A 124 -35.96 16.65 8.45
N ASP A 125 -35.13 17.68 8.65
CA ASP A 125 -33.67 17.55 8.67
C ASP A 125 -33.17 16.65 9.80
N ILE A 126 -33.95 16.40 10.87
CA ILE A 126 -33.61 15.37 11.88
C ILE A 126 -33.48 14.00 11.21
N PHE A 127 -34.39 13.67 10.29
CA PHE A 127 -34.39 12.40 9.56
C PHE A 127 -33.44 12.43 8.36
N HIS A 128 -33.40 13.55 7.61
CA HIS A 128 -32.49 13.69 6.48
C HIS A 128 -31.04 13.60 6.91
N HIS A 129 -30.68 14.23 8.02
CA HIS A 129 -29.30 14.23 8.50
C HIS A 129 -28.77 12.81 8.72
N ARG A 130 -29.52 11.97 9.45
CA ARG A 130 -29.10 10.60 9.73
C ARG A 130 -29.12 9.73 8.48
N SER A 131 -30.15 9.84 7.64
CA SER A 131 -30.27 9.04 6.42
C SER A 131 -29.16 9.37 5.41
N LEU A 132 -28.87 10.64 5.19
CA LEU A 132 -27.78 11.08 4.31
C LEU A 132 -26.40 10.65 4.82
N SER A 133 -26.15 10.78 6.12
CA SER A 133 -24.89 10.30 6.73
C SER A 133 -24.73 8.78 6.57
N LEU A 134 -25.80 8.00 6.77
CA LEU A 134 -25.77 6.54 6.58
C LEU A 134 -25.63 6.14 5.11
N MET A 135 -26.24 6.87 4.19
CA MET A 135 -26.08 6.65 2.76
C MET A 135 -24.63 6.85 2.33
N PHE A 136 -23.98 7.93 2.79
CA PHE A 136 -22.55 8.13 2.55
C PHE A 136 -21.71 6.99 3.14
N ARG A 137 -22.02 6.56 4.38
CA ARG A 137 -21.31 5.46 5.04
C ARG A 137 -21.44 4.14 4.26
N ALA A 138 -22.64 3.82 3.77
CA ALA A 138 -22.88 2.64 2.95
C ALA A 138 -22.10 2.71 1.63
N TRP A 139 -22.09 3.88 0.97
CA TRP A 139 -21.26 4.10 -0.21
C TRP A 139 -19.78 3.88 0.13
N LYS A 140 -19.24 4.54 1.16
CA LYS A 140 -17.82 4.42 1.58
C LYS A 140 -17.40 2.97 1.80
N TRP A 141 -18.23 2.17 2.48
CA TRP A 141 -17.96 0.76 2.73
C TRP A 141 -17.82 -0.09 1.45
N SER A 142 -18.47 0.30 0.36
CA SER A 142 -18.35 -0.38 -0.94
C SER A 142 -17.13 0.07 -1.77
N GLN A 143 -16.39 1.09 -1.32
CA GLN A 143 -15.34 1.73 -2.14
C GLN A 143 -13.95 1.46 -1.56
N SER A 144 -13.11 0.76 -2.34
CA SER A 144 -11.72 0.49 -1.96
C SER A 144 -10.90 1.77 -1.79
N ALA A 145 -11.03 2.72 -2.71
CA ALA A 145 -10.27 3.97 -2.67
C ALA A 145 -10.64 4.87 -1.48
N ALA A 146 -11.94 4.93 -1.11
CA ALA A 146 -12.39 5.78 0.00
C ALA A 146 -12.04 5.18 1.38
N SER A 147 -11.95 3.85 1.46
CA SER A 147 -11.48 3.13 2.64
C SER A 147 -10.03 3.46 3.00
N LEU A 148 -9.19 3.84 2.01
CA LEU A 148 -7.80 4.24 2.22
C LEU A 148 -7.60 5.68 2.71
N ASP A 149 -8.66 6.49 2.75
CA ASP A 149 -8.56 7.88 3.23
C ASP A 149 -8.21 7.94 4.73
N ARG A 150 -8.48 6.87 5.50
CA ARG A 150 -8.12 6.71 6.90
C ARG A 150 -7.46 5.36 7.13
N ALA A 151 -6.34 5.34 7.86
CA ALA A 151 -5.58 4.11 8.10
C ALA A 151 -6.41 3.02 8.82
N ASP A 152 -7.28 3.42 9.74
CA ASP A 152 -8.08 2.49 10.54
C ASP A 152 -9.28 1.89 9.77
N ASP A 153 -9.71 2.54 8.68
CA ASP A 153 -10.88 2.14 7.89
C ASP A 153 -10.54 1.23 6.71
N ASP A 154 -9.27 0.82 6.56
CA ASP A 154 -8.79 -0.02 5.47
C ASP A 154 -9.25 -1.48 5.63
N HIS A 155 -10.48 -1.75 5.20
CA HIS A 155 -11.11 -3.08 5.24
C HIS A 155 -10.81 -3.89 3.98
N PHE A 156 -10.69 -3.24 2.82
CA PHE A 156 -10.46 -3.94 1.56
C PHE A 156 -9.10 -4.64 1.54
N SER A 157 -8.05 -3.99 2.02
CA SER A 157 -6.72 -4.61 2.10
C SER A 157 -6.72 -5.80 3.06
N PHE A 158 -7.52 -5.74 4.13
CA PHE A 158 -7.69 -6.88 5.04
C PHE A 158 -8.33 -8.08 4.32
N TYR A 159 -9.37 -7.87 3.51
CA TYR A 159 -9.98 -8.96 2.75
C TYR A 159 -9.01 -9.56 1.72
N VAL A 160 -8.28 -8.72 0.98
CA VAL A 160 -7.27 -9.20 0.02
C VAL A 160 -6.15 -9.95 0.76
N ALA A 161 -5.66 -9.43 1.88
CA ALA A 161 -4.64 -10.10 2.70
C ALA A 161 -5.12 -11.45 3.24
N SER A 162 -6.40 -11.56 3.61
CA SER A 162 -7.00 -12.79 4.09
C SER A 162 -7.01 -13.88 3.02
N LEU A 163 -7.25 -13.52 1.75
CA LEU A 163 -7.15 -14.46 0.62
C LEU A 163 -5.72 -15.00 0.42
N LEU A 164 -4.70 -14.24 0.84
CA LEU A 164 -3.30 -14.66 0.79
C LEU A 164 -2.88 -15.49 2.00
N GLY A 165 -3.76 -15.69 2.98
CA GLY A 165 -3.39 -16.25 4.28
C GLY A 165 -2.51 -15.30 5.12
N ASP A 166 -2.49 -14.01 4.78
CA ASP A 166 -1.70 -12.95 5.45
C ASP A 166 -2.54 -12.11 6.44
N GLY A 167 -3.77 -12.54 6.72
CA GLY A 167 -4.88 -11.80 7.38
C GLY A 167 -4.70 -11.30 8.82
N GLY A 168 -3.46 -11.08 9.26
CA GLY A 168 -3.15 -10.50 10.57
C GLY A 168 -1.74 -9.90 10.67
N ARG A 169 -0.98 -9.79 9.57
CA ARG A 169 0.43 -9.35 9.62
C ARG A 169 0.64 -7.83 9.70
N ARG A 170 -0.37 -7.05 10.10
CA ARG A 170 -0.22 -5.58 10.32
C ARG A 170 0.93 -5.24 11.29
N GLU A 171 1.28 -6.16 12.19
CA GLU A 171 2.29 -5.94 13.24
C GLU A 171 3.73 -6.33 12.86
N ARG A 172 3.96 -7.03 11.74
CA ARG A 172 5.33 -7.40 11.35
C ARG A 172 5.95 -6.29 10.53
N ARG A 173 7.05 -5.72 11.04
CA ARG A 173 7.90 -4.77 10.29
C ARG A 173 8.60 -5.50 9.15
N PHE A 174 7.98 -5.45 7.98
CA PHE A 174 8.58 -5.90 6.74
C PHE A 174 9.27 -4.73 6.02
N PRO A 175 10.37 -4.99 5.28
CA PRO A 175 10.93 -4.02 4.33
C PRO A 175 9.93 -3.49 3.29
N LEU A 176 8.96 -4.31 2.87
CA LEU A 176 7.91 -3.91 1.92
C LEU A 176 6.70 -3.26 2.60
N ALA A 177 6.20 -2.19 1.97
CA ALA A 177 4.91 -1.62 2.30
C ALA A 177 3.78 -2.63 2.07
N SER A 178 2.71 -2.58 2.88
CA SER A 178 1.61 -3.54 2.81
C SER A 178 0.96 -3.63 1.41
N HIS A 179 0.66 -2.49 0.77
CA HIS A 179 0.08 -2.50 -0.57
C HIS A 179 1.02 -3.06 -1.65
N ALA A 180 2.34 -2.93 -1.48
CA ALA A 180 3.32 -3.53 -2.37
C ALA A 180 3.29 -5.07 -2.30
N ARG A 181 3.00 -5.63 -1.12
CA ARG A 181 2.79 -7.07 -0.96
C ARG A 181 1.45 -7.51 -1.56
N LEU A 182 0.41 -6.72 -1.35
CA LEU A 182 -0.93 -7.00 -1.88
C LEU A 182 -1.02 -6.89 -3.41
N SER A 183 -0.16 -6.10 -4.06
CA SER A 183 -0.14 -6.03 -5.54
C SER A 183 0.22 -7.38 -6.18
N ALA A 184 0.96 -8.23 -5.45
CA ALA A 184 1.30 -9.58 -5.86
C ALA A 184 0.13 -10.59 -5.72
N ALA A 185 -1.00 -10.17 -5.13
CA ALA A 185 -2.10 -11.07 -4.80
C ALA A 185 -2.63 -11.94 -5.96
N PRO A 186 -2.80 -11.42 -7.19
CA PRO A 186 -3.31 -12.22 -8.32
C PRO A 186 -2.46 -13.45 -8.64
N HIS A 187 -1.16 -13.40 -8.32
CA HIS A 187 -0.23 -14.51 -8.51
C HIS A 187 -0.12 -15.37 -7.25
N LEU A 188 -0.20 -14.76 -6.06
CA LEU A 188 -0.01 -15.46 -4.79
C LEU A 188 -1.22 -16.27 -4.31
N ILE A 189 -2.44 -15.95 -4.78
CA ILE A 189 -3.65 -16.73 -4.47
C ILE A 189 -3.61 -18.12 -5.13
N ARG A 190 -2.87 -18.26 -6.22
CA ARG A 190 -2.79 -19.53 -6.97
C ARG A 190 -1.97 -20.55 -6.20
N GLN A 191 -2.41 -21.80 -6.25
CA GLN A 191 -1.65 -22.91 -5.67
C GLN A 191 -0.30 -23.11 -6.40
N SER A 192 -0.31 -23.03 -7.73
CA SER A 192 0.90 -23.11 -8.56
C SER A 192 1.65 -21.79 -8.56
N ARG A 193 2.92 -21.82 -8.16
CA ARG A 193 3.84 -20.68 -8.19
C ARG A 193 4.59 -20.69 -9.51
N ASN A 194 4.18 -19.84 -10.46
CA ASN A 194 4.83 -19.72 -11.75
C ASN A 194 5.94 -18.66 -11.73
N PRO A 195 7.02 -18.83 -12.51
CA PRO A 195 8.08 -17.83 -12.63
C PRO A 195 7.54 -16.50 -13.15
N ASP A 196 6.58 -16.53 -14.08
CA ASP A 196 5.99 -15.32 -14.65
C ASP A 196 5.33 -14.41 -13.61
N GLY A 197 4.72 -14.97 -12.57
CA GLY A 197 4.12 -14.17 -11.50
C GLY A 197 5.15 -13.38 -10.71
N LEU A 198 6.27 -14.04 -10.37
CA LEU A 198 7.39 -13.38 -9.70
C LEU A 198 8.01 -12.32 -10.62
N ARG A 199 8.29 -12.68 -11.88
CA ARG A 199 8.85 -11.78 -12.89
C ARG A 199 7.99 -10.53 -13.08
N ALA A 200 6.69 -10.69 -13.32
CA ALA A 200 5.76 -9.58 -13.56
C ALA A 200 5.62 -8.67 -12.33
N THR A 201 5.54 -9.25 -11.13
CA THR A 201 5.44 -8.48 -9.88
C THR A 201 6.70 -7.64 -9.64
N LEU A 202 7.87 -8.24 -9.81
CA LEU A 202 9.15 -7.53 -9.66
C LEU A 202 9.31 -6.43 -10.71
N ALA A 203 9.00 -6.73 -11.97
CA ALA A 203 9.09 -5.76 -13.05
C ALA A 203 8.16 -4.56 -12.83
N HIS A 204 6.93 -4.81 -12.37
CA HIS A 204 5.97 -3.75 -12.08
C HIS A 204 6.39 -2.90 -10.87
N TYR A 205 6.82 -3.54 -9.77
CA TYR A 205 7.17 -2.84 -8.54
C TYR A 205 8.44 -1.99 -8.68
N PHE A 206 9.48 -2.54 -9.30
CA PHE A 206 10.77 -1.86 -9.43
C PHE A 206 10.87 -1.00 -10.70
N GLY A 207 9.96 -1.15 -11.66
CA GLY A 207 9.98 -0.42 -12.92
C GLY A 207 11.17 -0.78 -13.81
N VAL A 208 11.71 -2.00 -13.68
CA VAL A 208 12.88 -2.48 -14.43
C VAL A 208 12.55 -3.80 -15.13
N PRO A 209 13.19 -4.12 -16.27
CA PRO A 209 13.01 -5.42 -16.90
C PRO A 209 13.55 -6.53 -15.99
N VAL A 210 12.83 -7.64 -15.94
CA VAL A 210 13.17 -8.81 -15.12
C VAL A 210 13.02 -10.06 -15.97
N GLU A 211 14.01 -10.94 -15.90
CA GLU A 211 14.00 -12.28 -16.49
C GLU A 211 14.35 -13.31 -15.42
N ILE A 212 13.76 -14.50 -15.51
CA ILE A 212 14.07 -15.63 -14.62
C ILE A 212 14.61 -16.76 -15.48
N LYS A 213 15.87 -17.14 -15.23
CA LYS A 213 16.50 -18.32 -15.82
C LYS A 213 16.31 -19.49 -14.86
N GLU A 214 15.43 -20.39 -15.23
CA GLU A 214 15.13 -21.59 -14.46
C GLU A 214 16.22 -22.66 -14.60
N PHE A 215 16.25 -23.59 -13.65
CA PHE A 215 17.12 -24.77 -13.65
C PHE A 215 18.62 -24.47 -13.81
N GLY A 216 19.12 -23.50 -13.05
CA GLY A 216 20.52 -23.14 -13.00
C GLY A 216 21.36 -24.27 -12.41
N LEU A 217 22.49 -24.60 -13.06
CA LEU A 217 23.43 -25.58 -12.51
C LEU A 217 24.10 -25.03 -11.26
N HIS A 218 24.16 -25.83 -10.21
CA HIS A 218 25.01 -25.59 -9.07
C HIS A 218 25.56 -26.87 -8.48
N TRP A 219 26.57 -26.70 -7.62
CA TRP A 219 27.17 -27.78 -6.88
C TRP A 219 26.61 -27.77 -5.47
N MET A 220 26.02 -28.89 -5.04
CA MET A 220 25.58 -29.10 -3.67
C MET A 220 26.67 -29.84 -2.91
N ALA A 221 27.11 -29.28 -1.78
CA ALA A 221 28.01 -29.98 -0.88
C ALA A 221 27.28 -31.17 -0.25
N ILE A 222 27.94 -32.32 -0.26
CA ILE A 222 27.50 -33.50 0.47
C ILE A 222 27.74 -33.24 1.96
N GLU A 223 26.76 -33.57 2.78
CA GLU A 223 26.87 -33.41 4.24
C GLU A 223 28.08 -34.21 4.76
N PRO A 224 28.93 -33.62 5.62
CA PRO A 224 30.06 -34.33 6.20
C PRO A 224 29.61 -35.64 6.87
N GLY A 225 30.23 -36.75 6.48
CA GLY A 225 29.87 -38.09 6.96
C GLY A 225 28.89 -38.87 6.06
N ARG A 226 28.29 -38.23 5.05
CA ARG A 226 27.56 -38.92 3.96
C ARG A 226 28.39 -39.17 2.72
N GLU A 227 29.66 -38.77 2.74
CA GLU A 227 30.63 -39.04 1.68
C GLU A 227 30.86 -40.55 1.51
N SER A 228 31.09 -40.98 0.27
CA SER A 228 31.51 -42.34 -0.03
C SER A 228 32.95 -42.55 0.44
N ARG A 229 33.15 -43.50 1.36
CA ARG A 229 34.49 -43.87 1.85
C ARG A 229 34.73 -45.36 1.62
N LEU A 230 35.92 -45.68 1.13
CA LEU A 230 36.36 -47.07 0.93
C LEU A 230 36.41 -47.78 2.29
N GLY A 231 35.85 -48.99 2.38
CA GLY A 231 35.76 -49.75 3.62
C GLY A 231 34.67 -49.28 4.59
N GLY A 232 33.83 -48.32 4.20
CA GLY A 232 32.67 -47.90 4.99
C GLY A 232 31.46 -48.82 4.78
N GLU A 233 30.93 -49.42 5.85
CA GLU A 233 29.66 -50.18 5.84
C GLU A 233 28.45 -49.24 5.86
N ARG A 234 28.35 -48.33 4.87
CA ARG A 234 27.24 -47.38 4.76
C ARG A 234 26.59 -47.50 3.39
N MET A 235 25.30 -47.15 3.32
CA MET A 235 24.57 -47.07 2.05
C MET A 235 25.24 -46.08 1.07
N SER A 236 25.85 -45.01 1.58
CA SER A 236 26.64 -44.04 0.80
C SER A 236 27.94 -44.60 0.24
N SER A 237 28.38 -45.80 0.63
CA SER A 237 29.56 -46.48 0.07
C SER A 237 29.18 -47.63 -0.86
N CYS A 238 27.89 -47.95 -1.00
CA CYS A 238 27.41 -49.02 -1.86
C CYS A 238 27.00 -48.45 -3.24
N MET A 239 27.55 -49.03 -4.31
CA MET A 239 27.13 -48.75 -5.68
C MET A 239 25.63 -49.06 -5.84
N ALA A 240 24.94 -48.27 -6.68
CA ALA A 240 23.49 -48.30 -6.92
C ALA A 240 22.57 -47.91 -5.74
N MET A 241 23.10 -47.79 -4.51
CA MET A 241 22.31 -47.41 -3.32
C MET A 241 22.49 -45.94 -2.92
N GLY A 242 23.66 -45.37 -3.18
CA GLY A 242 23.96 -43.99 -2.79
C GLY A 242 25.42 -43.57 -2.90
N ALA A 243 26.29 -44.40 -3.48
CA ALA A 243 27.67 -44.01 -3.73
C ALA A 243 27.76 -42.84 -4.71
N THR A 244 28.41 -41.76 -4.27
CA THR A 244 28.64 -40.53 -5.04
C THR A 244 30.12 -40.20 -5.07
N LEU A 245 30.62 -39.78 -6.22
CA LEU A 245 32.02 -39.41 -6.37
C LEU A 245 32.25 -37.98 -5.85
N GLY A 246 33.23 -37.82 -4.95
CA GLY A 246 33.67 -36.53 -4.45
C GLY A 246 32.86 -36.00 -3.27
N GLN A 247 33.00 -34.70 -3.01
CA GLN A 247 32.36 -33.99 -1.89
C GLN A 247 31.17 -33.13 -2.33
N VAL A 248 30.90 -33.06 -3.63
CA VAL A 248 29.86 -32.21 -4.22
C VAL A 248 29.11 -32.97 -5.32
N VAL A 249 27.82 -32.68 -5.47
CA VAL A 249 26.95 -33.27 -6.50
C VAL A 249 26.36 -32.14 -7.36
N PRO A 250 26.32 -32.29 -8.70
CA PRO A 250 25.68 -31.28 -9.55
C PRO A 250 24.14 -31.36 -9.40
N ASP A 251 23.51 -30.23 -9.15
CA ASP A 251 22.05 -30.08 -9.15
C ASP A 251 21.60 -28.98 -10.13
N ARG A 252 20.43 -29.19 -10.72
CA ARG A 252 19.75 -28.21 -11.58
C ARG A 252 18.31 -27.96 -11.15
N ARG A 253 17.80 -28.59 -10.10
CA ARG A 253 16.37 -28.55 -9.75
C ARG A 253 16.05 -27.46 -8.74
N HIS A 254 16.99 -27.14 -7.87
CA HIS A 254 16.77 -26.27 -6.71
C HIS A 254 17.40 -24.89 -6.84
N ARG A 255 17.76 -24.48 -8.07
CA ARG A 255 18.34 -23.16 -8.31
C ARG A 255 17.81 -22.45 -9.55
N PHE A 256 17.56 -21.16 -9.39
CA PHE A 256 17.24 -20.26 -10.49
C PHE A 256 18.09 -18.98 -10.41
N CYS A 257 18.19 -18.27 -11.53
CA CYS A 257 18.87 -16.98 -11.59
C CYS A 257 17.86 -15.89 -11.99
N LEU A 258 17.77 -14.88 -11.15
CA LEU A 258 17.00 -13.67 -11.41
C LEU A 258 17.90 -12.65 -12.11
N VAL A 259 17.52 -12.24 -13.30
CA VAL A 259 18.27 -11.26 -14.10
C VAL A 259 17.49 -9.94 -14.09
N LEU A 260 18.10 -8.89 -13.54
CA LEU A 260 17.52 -7.55 -13.50
C LEU A 260 18.21 -6.63 -14.49
N GLY A 261 17.44 -5.91 -15.30
CA GLY A 261 17.95 -4.89 -16.21
C GLY A 261 17.67 -5.17 -17.68
N PRO A 262 18.12 -4.27 -18.57
CA PRO A 262 19.23 -3.34 -18.36
C PRO A 262 18.91 -2.15 -17.42
N LEU A 263 19.77 -1.92 -16.43
CA LEU A 263 19.65 -0.88 -15.41
C LEU A 263 20.54 0.34 -15.74
N ASP A 264 20.17 1.51 -15.28
CA ASP A 264 21.11 2.64 -15.19
C ASP A 264 22.02 2.52 -13.95
N SER A 265 23.01 3.41 -13.83
CA SER A 265 23.97 3.37 -12.71
C SER A 265 23.32 3.56 -11.34
N GLU A 266 22.24 4.32 -11.24
CA GLU A 266 21.57 4.60 -9.96
C GLU A 266 20.74 3.39 -9.53
N GLN A 267 19.92 2.87 -10.43
CA GLN A 267 19.16 1.64 -10.26
C GLN A 267 20.07 0.46 -9.91
N TYR A 268 21.19 0.32 -10.62
CA TYR A 268 22.17 -0.73 -10.34
C TYR A 268 22.67 -0.68 -8.89
N GLN A 269 23.05 0.51 -8.40
CA GLN A 269 23.52 0.68 -7.02
C GLN A 269 22.44 0.33 -5.99
N ARG A 270 21.15 0.59 -6.28
CA ARG A 270 20.02 0.25 -5.38
C ARG A 270 19.82 -1.26 -5.19
N PHE A 271 20.23 -2.09 -6.14
CA PHE A 271 20.16 -3.56 -6.05
C PHE A 271 21.44 -4.23 -5.53
N THR A 272 22.51 -3.47 -5.30
CA THR A 272 23.74 -4.00 -4.67
C THR A 272 23.50 -4.38 -3.20
N PRO A 273 24.41 -5.14 -2.55
CA PRO A 273 24.29 -5.51 -1.14
C PRO A 273 24.12 -4.36 -0.13
N ARG A 274 24.50 -3.13 -0.50
CA ARG A 274 24.30 -1.91 0.32
C ARG A 274 23.10 -1.07 -0.13
N GLY A 275 22.44 -1.47 -1.21
CA GLY A 275 21.31 -0.75 -1.76
C GLY A 275 20.01 -0.97 -0.98
N ALA A 276 19.12 0.01 -1.05
CA ALA A 276 17.86 0.01 -0.30
C ALA A 276 16.83 -1.00 -0.85
N ASP A 277 16.95 -1.41 -2.12
CA ASP A 277 15.94 -2.23 -2.80
C ASP A 277 16.22 -3.73 -2.74
N LEU A 278 17.44 -4.15 -2.38
CA LEU A 278 17.79 -5.56 -2.25
C LEU A 278 16.95 -6.28 -1.19
N LEU A 279 16.70 -5.67 -0.03
CA LEU A 279 15.90 -6.30 1.02
C LEU A 279 14.44 -6.49 0.59
N LYS A 280 13.90 -5.54 -0.17
CA LYS A 280 12.55 -5.61 -0.75
C LYS A 280 12.46 -6.72 -1.80
N LEU A 281 13.50 -6.86 -2.62
CA LEU A 281 13.62 -7.92 -3.62
C LEU A 281 13.61 -9.30 -2.97
N ILE A 282 14.45 -9.51 -1.96
CA ILE A 282 14.52 -10.77 -1.21
C ILE A 282 13.16 -11.11 -0.59
N GLU A 283 12.47 -10.12 -0.03
CA GLU A 283 11.15 -10.33 0.56
C GLU A 283 10.11 -10.78 -0.48
N PHE A 284 10.09 -10.18 -1.67
CA PHE A 284 9.23 -10.65 -2.76
C PHE A 284 9.56 -12.10 -3.14
N VAL A 285 10.83 -12.42 -3.35
CA VAL A 285 11.24 -13.79 -3.71
C VAL A 285 10.78 -14.79 -2.65
N TRP A 286 10.99 -14.50 -1.36
CA TRP A 286 10.52 -15.35 -0.26
C TRP A 286 9.00 -15.48 -0.18
N THR A 287 8.26 -14.42 -0.54
CA THR A 287 6.80 -14.45 -0.52
C THR A 287 6.24 -15.37 -1.63
N PHE A 288 6.93 -15.46 -2.76
CA PHE A 288 6.51 -16.30 -3.89
C PHE A 288 6.98 -17.75 -3.78
N VAL A 289 8.26 -17.95 -3.46
CA VAL A 289 8.98 -19.22 -3.62
C VAL A 289 9.32 -19.84 -2.25
N GLY A 290 9.10 -19.12 -1.14
CA GLY A 290 9.51 -19.56 0.18
C GLY A 290 11.03 -19.55 0.33
N ARG A 291 11.57 -20.52 1.07
CA ARG A 291 13.02 -20.69 1.32
C ARG A 291 13.55 -22.04 0.80
N GLU A 292 12.81 -22.64 -0.12
CA GLU A 292 13.07 -23.99 -0.62
C GLU A 292 14.09 -24.01 -1.76
N TYR A 293 14.21 -22.90 -2.48
CA TYR A 293 15.09 -22.75 -3.63
C TYR A 293 16.26 -21.84 -3.31
N SER A 294 17.44 -22.22 -3.79
CA SER A 294 18.59 -21.32 -3.88
C SER A 294 18.42 -20.41 -5.09
N TRP A 295 18.93 -19.18 -5.01
CA TRP A 295 18.84 -18.27 -6.16
C TRP A 295 19.99 -17.28 -6.20
N GLU A 296 20.32 -16.90 -7.44
CA GLU A 296 21.31 -15.88 -7.72
C GLU A 296 20.65 -14.66 -8.35
N LEU A 297 21.20 -13.49 -8.09
CA LEU A 297 20.86 -12.24 -8.72
C LEU A 297 21.96 -11.85 -9.70
N GLU A 298 21.60 -11.67 -10.97
CA GLU A 298 22.45 -11.13 -12.04
C GLU A 298 21.94 -9.73 -12.39
N LEU A 299 22.80 -8.70 -12.23
CA LEU A 299 22.46 -7.32 -12.58
C LEU A 299 23.02 -6.98 -13.95
N LEU A 300 22.15 -6.63 -14.90
CA LEU A 300 22.53 -6.13 -16.22
C LEU A 300 22.56 -4.60 -16.20
N LEU A 301 23.64 -4.02 -16.71
CA LEU A 301 23.82 -2.57 -16.80
C LEU A 301 23.70 -2.11 -18.25
N LYS A 302 23.11 -0.94 -18.46
CA LYS A 302 23.14 -0.26 -19.77
C LYS A 302 24.59 0.04 -20.17
N PRO A 303 24.95 -0.12 -21.46
CA PRO A 303 26.31 0.11 -21.93
C PRO A 303 26.88 1.48 -21.52
N GLU A 304 26.05 2.52 -21.62
CA GLU A 304 26.40 3.92 -21.36
C GLU A 304 26.63 4.21 -19.87
N SER A 305 26.05 3.40 -18.98
CA SER A 305 26.15 3.56 -17.53
C SER A 305 27.37 2.86 -16.94
N ALA A 306 28.03 1.99 -17.70
CA ALA A 306 29.24 1.29 -17.27
C ALA A 306 30.47 2.19 -17.43
N THR A 307 30.71 3.04 -16.42
CA THR A 307 31.90 3.89 -16.41
C THR A 307 33.16 3.06 -16.15
N PRO A 308 34.27 3.31 -16.89
CA PRO A 308 35.54 2.67 -16.64
C PRO A 308 36.02 2.97 -15.21
N SER A 309 36.55 1.96 -14.54
CA SER A 309 37.11 2.14 -13.20
C SER A 309 38.41 2.92 -13.27
N VAL A 310 38.52 3.93 -12.41
CA VAL A 310 39.74 4.74 -12.25
C VAL A 310 40.28 4.50 -10.84
N MET A 311 41.61 4.46 -10.72
CA MET A 311 42.27 4.31 -9.43
C MET A 311 41.89 5.49 -8.51
N GLY A 312 41.46 5.21 -7.28
CA GLY A 312 40.96 6.22 -6.34
C GLY A 312 39.51 6.66 -6.57
N GLY A 313 38.82 6.06 -7.53
CA GLY A 313 37.39 6.29 -7.75
C GLY A 313 36.49 5.66 -6.69
N SER A 314 35.19 5.93 -6.77
CA SER A 314 34.16 5.39 -5.88
C SER A 314 33.72 3.96 -6.24
N GLN A 315 34.23 3.39 -7.35
CA GLN A 315 33.91 2.04 -7.80
C GLN A 315 34.48 0.98 -6.85
N GLN A 316 33.73 -0.08 -6.61
CA GLN A 316 34.12 -1.19 -5.73
C GLN A 316 34.40 -2.44 -6.53
N LEU A 317 35.54 -3.08 -6.25
CA LEU A 317 35.94 -4.31 -6.92
C LEU A 317 34.91 -5.42 -6.75
N GLY A 318 34.48 -6.00 -7.85
CA GLY A 318 33.46 -7.07 -7.89
C GLY A 318 32.02 -6.58 -7.71
N TRP A 319 31.80 -5.29 -7.51
CA TRP A 319 30.46 -4.69 -7.34
C TRP A 319 30.13 -3.75 -8.49
N SER A 320 31.01 -2.80 -8.78
CA SER A 320 30.77 -1.72 -9.76
C SER A 320 32.03 -1.34 -10.54
N SER A 321 32.94 -2.31 -10.71
CA SER A 321 34.22 -2.08 -11.40
C SER A 321 34.23 -2.72 -12.79
N TRP A 322 34.32 -1.90 -13.85
CA TRP A 322 34.55 -2.35 -15.22
C TRP A 322 35.88 -1.82 -15.75
N LEU A 323 36.58 -2.67 -16.51
CA LEU A 323 37.82 -2.30 -17.20
C LEU A 323 37.51 -1.93 -18.65
N GLY A 324 38.06 -0.80 -19.11
CA GLY A 324 37.89 -0.33 -20.48
C GLY A 324 36.51 0.29 -20.76
N GLN A 325 36.26 0.61 -22.04
CA GLN A 325 35.00 1.16 -22.49
C GLN A 325 34.02 0.04 -22.86
N SER A 326 32.75 0.24 -22.49
CA SER A 326 31.66 -0.68 -22.80
C SER A 326 31.35 -0.72 -24.30
N PRO A 327 31.07 -1.90 -24.88
CA PRO A 327 30.49 -2.00 -26.22
C PRO A 327 29.08 -1.39 -26.24
N GLN A 328 28.87 -0.36 -27.07
CA GLN A 328 27.65 0.48 -27.09
C GLN A 328 26.32 -0.27 -27.34
N TRP A 329 26.35 -1.50 -27.84
CA TRP A 329 25.18 -2.21 -28.38
C TRP A 329 24.69 -3.39 -27.53
N LYS A 330 25.38 -3.74 -26.42
CA LYS A 330 25.05 -4.91 -25.61
C LYS A 330 25.01 -4.59 -24.11
N PRO A 331 23.92 -4.94 -23.39
CA PRO A 331 23.90 -4.85 -21.94
C PRO A 331 25.10 -5.58 -21.31
N ILE A 332 25.71 -4.97 -20.31
CA ILE A 332 26.87 -5.55 -19.61
C ILE A 332 26.36 -6.35 -18.43
N ALA A 333 26.81 -7.60 -18.31
CA ALA A 333 26.67 -8.36 -17.08
C ALA A 333 27.54 -7.72 -15.99
N GLY A 334 26.90 -7.17 -14.98
CA GLY A 334 27.53 -6.62 -13.79
C GLY A 334 27.69 -7.70 -12.71
N MET A 335 27.27 -7.37 -11.50
CA MET A 335 27.40 -8.24 -10.34
C MET A 335 26.45 -9.44 -10.45
N ARG A 336 27.01 -10.64 -10.22
CA ARG A 336 26.25 -11.88 -10.01
C ARG A 336 26.55 -12.42 -8.62
N PHE A 337 25.54 -12.60 -7.79
CA PHE A 337 25.73 -13.01 -6.40
C PHE A 337 24.50 -13.71 -5.81
N GLU A 338 24.66 -14.39 -4.67
CA GLU A 338 23.57 -14.95 -3.88
C GLU A 338 23.12 -13.95 -2.80
N PRO A 339 21.95 -13.29 -2.93
CA PRO A 339 21.58 -12.21 -2.01
C PRO A 339 21.40 -12.66 -0.56
N GLU A 340 20.96 -13.90 -0.35
CA GLU A 340 20.71 -14.42 0.99
C GLU A 340 21.97 -14.56 1.84
N ASN A 341 23.09 -14.97 1.20
CA ASN A 341 24.37 -15.12 1.91
C ASN A 341 24.88 -13.76 2.39
N TYR A 342 24.70 -12.71 1.59
CA TYR A 342 25.06 -11.34 1.97
C TYR A 342 24.21 -10.85 3.15
N VAL A 343 22.91 -11.10 3.16
CA VAL A 343 22.05 -10.72 4.30
C VAL A 343 22.45 -11.48 5.58
N ARG A 344 22.78 -12.78 5.48
CA ARG A 344 23.27 -13.56 6.63
C ARG A 344 24.57 -12.98 7.18
N GLN A 345 25.54 -12.67 6.32
CA GLN A 345 26.82 -12.07 6.72
C GLN A 345 26.64 -10.67 7.34
N LEU A 346 25.76 -9.83 6.78
CA LEU A 346 25.45 -8.51 7.35
C LEU A 346 24.85 -8.64 8.76
N ARG A 347 23.91 -9.57 8.96
CA ARG A 347 23.32 -9.83 10.28
C ARG A 347 24.36 -10.34 11.29
N GLN A 348 25.26 -11.22 10.86
CA GLN A 348 26.35 -11.71 11.71
C GLN A 348 27.31 -10.58 12.12
N LYS A 349 27.67 -9.69 11.19
CA LYS A 349 28.52 -8.52 11.48
C LYS A 349 27.86 -7.53 12.43
N VAL A 350 26.56 -7.27 12.26
CA VAL A 350 25.80 -6.40 13.17
C VAL A 350 25.70 -7.03 14.57
N LYS A 351 25.46 -8.34 14.65
CA LYS A 351 25.42 -9.07 15.93
C LYS A 351 26.79 -9.07 16.62
N ALA A 352 27.88 -9.28 15.87
CA ALA A 352 29.25 -9.22 16.39
C ALA A 352 29.65 -7.81 16.88
N ARG A 353 29.22 -6.75 16.18
CA ARG A 353 29.41 -5.36 16.64
C ARG A 353 28.59 -5.04 17.89
N ALA A 354 27.39 -5.59 18.01
CA ALA A 354 26.55 -5.43 19.20
C ALA A 354 27.05 -6.24 20.40
N SER A 355 27.79 -7.33 20.18
CA SER A 355 28.39 -8.17 21.23
C SER A 355 29.81 -7.76 21.63
N GLY A 356 30.39 -6.71 21.02
CA GLY A 356 31.72 -6.19 21.40
C GLY A 356 32.92 -7.01 20.91
N ASP A 357 32.71 -8.02 20.06
CA ASP A 357 33.72 -9.03 19.70
C ASP A 357 34.54 -8.72 18.42
N MET A 358 34.78 -7.45 18.08
CA MET A 358 35.76 -7.13 17.03
C MET A 358 36.81 -6.12 17.51
N PRO A 359 38.12 -6.45 17.40
CA PRO A 359 39.16 -5.44 17.49
C PRO A 359 39.10 -4.54 16.25
N ALA A 360 39.58 -3.30 16.43
CA ALA A 360 39.47 -2.14 15.54
C ALA A 360 39.87 -2.40 14.08
#